data_AF-A0A8J8JVJ9-F1
#
_entry.id   AF-A0A8J8JVJ9-F1
#
_cell.length_a   1.000
_cell.length_b   1.000
_cell.length_c   1.000
_cell.angle_alpha   90.00
_cell.angle_beta   90.00
_cell.angle_gamma   90.00
#
_symmetry.space_group_name_H-M   'P 1'
#
loop_
_entity.id
_entity.type
_entity.pdbx_description
1 polymer ?
#
loop_
_entity_poly.entity_id
_entity_poly.type
_entity_poly.pdbx_seq_one_letter_code
_entity_poly.pdbx_strand_id
1 'polypeptide(L)' 'NEIQAYWNTGEPQGKAGAYAIQGLASIFVESIQGSFSGVVGLPLFETAELLSKQGIKIIT' A
#
# COMPACT_ATOMS: atom_id res chain seq x y z
N ASN A 1 1.68 -14.46 21.29
CA ASN A 1 0.93 -13.25 20.93
C ASN A 1 1.20 -12.95 19.47
N GLU A 2 0.17 -12.60 18.70
CA GLU A 2 0.22 -12.35 17.25
C GLU A 2 1.17 -11.20 16.91
N ILE A 3 1.23 -10.15 17.75
CA ILE A 3 2.16 -9.02 17.56
C ILE A 3 3.62 -9.49 17.53
N GLN A 4 4.02 -10.36 18.47
CA GLN A 4 5.38 -10.89 18.53
C GLN A 4 5.67 -11.83 17.36
N ALA A 5 4.69 -12.66 16.99
CA ALA A 5 4.81 -13.55 15.84
C ALA A 5 5.02 -12.75 14.55
N TYR A 6 4.24 -11.68 14.35
CA TYR A 6 4.36 -10.79 13.21
C TYR A 6 5.68 -10.01 13.21
N TRP A 7 6.13 -9.50 14.36
CA TRP A 7 7.46 -8.86 14.49
C TRP A 7 8.60 -9.80 14.06
N ASN A 8 8.53 -11.06 14.46
CA ASN A 8 9.56 -12.06 14.14
C ASN A 8 9.61 -12.42 12.65
N THR A 9 8.62 -12.04 11.83
CA THR A 9 8.65 -12.23 10.37
C THR A 9 9.64 -11.28 9.67
N GLY A 10 10.01 -10.17 10.32
CA GLY A 10 10.80 -9.10 9.72
C GLY A 10 10.02 -8.15 8.80
N GLU A 11 8.79 -8.50 8.38
CA GLU A 11 7.95 -7.63 7.53
C GLU A 11 7.71 -6.21 8.08
N PRO A 12 7.54 -6.01 9.41
CA PRO A 12 7.37 -4.68 10.00
C PRO A 12 8.55 -3.74 9.83
N GLN A 13 9.75 -4.28 9.63
CA GLN A 13 10.98 -3.51 9.65
C GLN A 13 11.03 -2.54 8.46
N GLY A 14 11.32 -1.26 8.73
CA GLY A 14 11.39 -0.23 7.70
C GLY A 14 10.05 0.16 7.07
N LYS A 15 8.91 -0.29 7.62
CA LYS A 15 7.57 0.09 7.16
C LYS A 15 6.97 1.15 8.07
N ALA A 16 6.37 2.18 7.46
CA ALA A 16 5.61 3.17 8.21
C ALA A 16 4.48 2.49 8.98
N GLY A 17 4.37 2.75 10.28
CA GLY A 17 3.39 2.08 11.15
C GLY A 17 3.67 0.59 11.41
N ALA A 18 4.86 0.09 11.06
CA ALA A 18 5.28 -1.29 11.29
C ALA A 18 4.39 -2.36 10.62
N TYR A 19 3.72 -2.02 9.51
CA TYR A 19 2.89 -2.97 8.76
C TYR A 19 2.99 -2.78 7.25
N ALA A 20 2.72 -3.85 6.48
CA ALA A 20 2.64 -3.80 5.03
C ALA A 20 1.31 -4.41 4.55
N ILE A 21 0.43 -3.58 3.99
CA ILE A 21 -0.92 -3.99 3.60
C ILE A 21 -0.96 -5.03 2.48
N GLN A 22 0.10 -5.08 1.66
CA GLN A 22 0.32 -6.09 0.62
C GLN A 22 0.98 -7.38 1.13
N GLY A 23 1.29 -7.47 2.43
CA GLY A 23 2.02 -8.57 3.06
C GLY A 23 1.19 -9.35 4.07
N LEU A 24 1.88 -9.99 5.02
CA LEU A 24 1.31 -10.74 6.14
C LEU A 24 0.38 -9.89 7.00
N ALA A 25 0.63 -8.58 7.12
CA ALA A 25 -0.25 -7.71 7.89
C ALA A 25 -1.67 -7.58 7.31
N SER A 26 -1.90 -8.00 6.05
CA SER A 26 -3.23 -7.98 5.42
C SER A 26 -4.30 -8.71 6.22
N ILE A 27 -3.93 -9.74 6.98
CA ILE A 27 -4.85 -10.50 7.84
C ILE A 27 -5.43 -9.66 8.99
N PHE A 28 -4.77 -8.55 9.35
CA PHE A 28 -5.20 -7.65 10.42
C PHE A 28 -5.95 -6.42 9.89
N VAL A 29 -6.04 -6.22 8.57
CA VAL A 29 -6.68 -5.04 7.98
C VAL A 29 -8.14 -5.36 7.66
N GLU A 30 -9.05 -4.87 8.51
CA GLU A 30 -10.49 -5.09 8.33
C GLU A 30 -11.09 -4.26 7.19
N SER A 31 -10.59 -3.05 6.97
CA SER A 31 -11.07 -2.17 5.92
C SER A 31 -10.04 -1.12 5.51
N ILE A 32 -10.22 -0.58 4.31
CA ILE A 32 -9.47 0.56 3.77
C ILE A 32 -10.49 1.58 3.29
N GLN A 33 -10.30 2.85 3.66
CA GLN A 33 -11.06 3.95 3.10
C GLN A 33 -10.12 4.85 2.29
N GLY A 34 -10.32 4.90 0.97
CA GLY A 34 -9.46 5.62 0.04
C GLY A 34 -8.74 4.70 -0.96
N SER A 35 -7.52 5.06 -1.34
CA SER A 35 -6.75 4.37 -2.39
C SER A 35 -5.75 3.37 -1.81
N PHE A 36 -5.95 2.08 -2.08
CA PHE A 36 -4.98 1.03 -1.73
C PHE A 36 -3.59 1.32 -2.32
N SER A 37 -3.54 1.72 -3.58
CA SER A 37 -2.27 2.09 -4.24
C SER A 37 -1.58 3.27 -3.56
N GLY A 38 -2.36 4.23 -3.07
CA GLY A 38 -1.87 5.33 -2.23
C GLY A 38 -1.27 4.83 -0.92
N VAL A 39 -1.91 3.88 -0.23
CA VAL A 39 -1.37 3.25 0.98
C VAL A 39 -0.05 2.53 0.71
N VAL A 40 0.08 1.85 -0.43
CA VAL A 40 1.33 1.19 -0.85
C VAL A 40 2.44 2.20 -1.18
N GLY A 41 2.08 3.42 -1.60
CA GLY A 41 3.01 4.54 -1.75
C GLY A 41 2.83 5.40 -3.00
N LEU A 42 1.95 5.02 -3.94
CA LEU A 42 1.67 5.83 -5.13
C LEU A 42 0.18 5.73 -5.51
N PRO A 43 -0.60 6.82 -5.41
CA PRO A 43 -2.02 6.82 -5.77
C PRO A 43 -2.17 6.72 -7.30
N LEU A 44 -2.36 5.50 -7.81
CA LEU A 44 -2.29 5.21 -9.25
C LEU A 44 -3.40 5.90 -10.05
N PHE A 45 -4.60 6.03 -9.49
CA PHE A 45 -5.72 6.69 -10.16
C PHE A 45 -5.39 8.16 -10.44
N GLU A 46 -5.04 8.91 -9.39
CA GLU A 46 -4.69 10.32 -9.45
C GLU A 46 -3.42 10.53 -10.28
N THR A 47 -2.44 9.63 -10.16
CA THR A 47 -1.21 9.65 -10.97
C THR A 47 -1.53 9.47 -12.46
N ALA A 48 -2.40 8.52 -12.82
CA ALA A 48 -2.81 8.31 -14.20
C ALA A 48 -3.58 9.52 -14.76
N GLU A 49 -4.46 10.13 -13.97
CA GLU A 49 -5.14 11.37 -14.36
C GLU A 49 -4.17 12.51 -14.62
N LEU A 50 -3.16 12.69 -13.76
CA LEU A 50 -2.15 13.74 -13.92
C LEU A 50 -1.29 13.49 -15.16
N LEU A 51 -0.85 12.26 -15.40
CA LEU A 51 -0.07 11.91 -16.59
C LEU A 51 -0.88 12.11 -17.88
N SER A 52 -2.15 11.71 -17.88
CA SER A 52 -3.07 11.93 -19.01
C SER A 52 -3.24 13.42 -19.33
N LYS A 53 -3.34 14.28 -18.30
CA LYS A 53 -3.38 15.75 -18.47
C LYS A 53 -2.10 16.32 -19.10
N GLN A 54 -0.97 15.62 -18.99
CA GLN A 54 0.28 15.98 -19.67
C GLN A 54 0.43 15.32 -21.06
N GLY A 55 -0.62 14.65 -21.56
CA GLY A 55 -0.60 13.97 -22.87
C GLY A 55 0.11 12.62 -22.86
N ILE A 56 0.39 12.05 -21.69
CA ILE A 56 1.04 10.74 -21.56
C ILE A 56 -0.03 9.64 -21.59
N LYS A 57 0.07 8.73 -22.57
CA LYS A 57 -0.85 7.59 -22.72
C LYS A 57 -0.53 6.51 -21.69
N ILE A 58 -1.54 6.10 -20.91
CA ILE A 58 -1.37 5.16 -19.77
C ILE A 58 -1.69 3.71 -20.13
N ILE A 59 -2.71 3.50 -20.97
CA ILE A 59 -3.09 2.19 -21.49
C ILE A 59 -2.97 2.27 -23.00
N THR A 60 -2.26 1.31 -23.61
CA THR A 60 -2.02 1.28 -25.06
C THR A 60 -3.25 0.81 -25.82
#